data_AF-A0A250K025-F1
#
_entry.id   AF-A0A250K025-F1
#
_cell.length_a   1.000
_cell.length_b   1.000
_cell.length_c   1.000
_cell.angle_alpha   90.00
_cell.angle_beta   90.00
_cell.angle_gamma   90.00
#
_symmetry.space_group_name_H-M   'P 1'
#
loop_
_entity.id
_entity.type
_entity.pdbx_description
1 polymer ?
#
loop_
_entity_poly.entity_id
_entity_poly.type
_entity_poly.pdbx_seq_one_letter_code
_entity_poly.pdbx_strand_id
1 'polypeptide(L)'
;MVLSVLKTLAAFINTDGGTLLIGVANDGTLVGLGPDKFESEDRMSLRLVELIKDRMGTSHMMYIHPRFDDYQGGRVLAVDYLPGRSPIFVKDGNVERFYVRAGPSSQDLSGARMQAYIQERFRS
;
A
#
# COMPACT_ATOMS: atom_id res chain seq x y z
N MET A 1 12.01 3.47 -4.40
CA MET A 1 11.42 2.12 -4.22
C MET A 1 10.43 2.04 -3.07
N VAL A 2 10.72 2.56 -1.87
CA VAL A 2 9.78 2.43 -0.72
C VAL A 2 8.51 3.29 -0.88
N LEU A 3 8.65 4.53 -1.36
CA LEU A 3 7.52 5.44 -1.49
C LEU A 3 6.46 4.95 -2.51
N SER A 4 6.88 4.26 -3.58
CA SER A 4 5.93 3.72 -4.58
C SER A 4 5.00 2.67 -4.00
N VAL A 5 5.49 1.81 -3.09
CA VAL A 5 4.65 0.82 -2.39
C VAL A 5 3.61 1.52 -1.51
N LEU A 6 4.03 2.53 -0.74
CA LEU A 6 3.13 3.29 0.14
C LEU A 6 2.06 4.07 -0.64
N LYS A 7 2.43 4.68 -1.78
CA LYS A 7 1.48 5.35 -2.67
C LYS A 7 0.41 4.40 -3.18
N THR A 8 0.83 3.23 -3.64
CA THR A 8 -0.07 2.18 -4.13
C THR A 8 -0.98 1.67 -3.02
N LEU A 9 -0.43 1.40 -1.84
CA LEU A 9 -1.19 0.96 -0.68
C LEU A 9 -2.24 2.01 -0.26
N ALA A 10 -1.86 3.28 -0.13
CA ALA A 10 -2.77 4.37 0.19
C ALA A 10 -3.88 4.52 -0.86
N ALA A 11 -3.51 4.47 -2.16
CA ALA A 11 -4.45 4.55 -3.26
C ALA A 11 -5.53 3.47 -3.18
N PHE A 12 -5.13 2.25 -2.86
CA PHE A 12 -6.07 1.14 -2.75
C PHE A 12 -6.95 1.20 -1.52
N ILE A 13 -6.39 1.54 -0.34
CA ILE A 13 -7.20 1.66 0.88
C ILE A 13 -8.24 2.78 0.72
N ASN A 14 -7.90 3.86 -0.01
CA ASN A 14 -8.81 4.97 -0.28
C ASN A 14 -9.91 4.67 -1.32
N THR A 15 -9.83 3.55 -2.06
CA THR A 15 -10.82 3.13 -3.06
C THR A 15 -11.58 1.89 -2.58
N ASP A 16 -11.18 0.69 -3.01
CA ASP A 16 -12.00 -0.52 -2.92
C ASP A 16 -11.28 -1.70 -2.23
N GLY A 17 -10.13 -1.46 -1.60
CA GLY A 17 -9.35 -2.54 -1.00
C GLY A 17 -8.71 -3.47 -2.05
N GLY A 18 -8.19 -4.62 -1.62
CA GLY A 18 -7.54 -5.60 -2.51
C GLY A 18 -6.28 -6.25 -1.92
N THR A 19 -5.44 -6.78 -2.80
CA THR A 19 -4.17 -7.44 -2.45
C THR A 19 -3.04 -6.86 -3.29
N LEU A 20 -1.91 -6.52 -2.64
CA LEU A 20 -0.68 -6.11 -3.31
C LEU A 20 0.33 -7.25 -3.23
N LEU A 21 0.79 -7.73 -4.38
CA LEU A 21 1.85 -8.73 -4.46
C LEU A 21 3.20 -8.03 -4.64
N ILE A 22 4.14 -8.32 -3.73
CA ILE A 22 5.52 -7.84 -3.75
C ILE A 22 6.43 -9.01 -4.07
N GLY A 23 7.34 -8.82 -5.03
CA GLY A 23 8.16 -9.91 -5.60
C GLY A 23 7.63 -10.43 -6.94
N VAL A 24 6.65 -9.73 -7.53
CA VAL A 24 6.11 -10.01 -8.86
C VAL A 24 6.28 -8.76 -9.72
N ALA A 25 6.77 -8.92 -10.95
CA ALA A 25 6.87 -7.83 -11.92
C ALA A 25 5.49 -7.51 -12.52
N ASN A 26 5.39 -6.36 -13.19
CA ASN A 26 4.13 -5.90 -13.79
C ASN A 26 3.59 -6.84 -14.90
N ASP A 27 4.46 -7.67 -15.47
CA ASP A 27 4.13 -8.71 -16.46
C ASP A 27 3.69 -10.04 -15.82
N GLY A 28 3.64 -10.12 -14.49
CA GLY A 28 3.30 -11.33 -13.74
C GLY A 28 4.48 -12.28 -13.51
N THR A 29 5.69 -11.92 -13.98
CA THR A 29 6.89 -12.71 -13.77
C THR A 29 7.29 -12.68 -12.30
N LEU A 30 7.54 -13.86 -11.72
CA LEU A 30 8.12 -13.97 -10.39
C LEU A 30 9.54 -13.38 -10.40
N VAL A 31 9.72 -12.26 -9.71
CA VAL A 31 11.04 -11.66 -9.43
C VAL A 31 11.62 -12.24 -8.13
N GLY A 32 10.74 -12.71 -7.25
CA GLY A 32 11.07 -13.25 -5.94
C GLY A 32 11.44 -12.16 -4.93
N LEU A 33 11.43 -12.55 -3.67
CA LEU A 33 12.03 -11.80 -2.57
C LEU A 33 13.47 -12.31 -2.42
N GLY A 34 14.38 -11.84 -3.27
CA GLY A 34 15.72 -12.43 -3.39
C GLY A 34 16.43 -12.62 -2.03
N PRO A 35 17.12 -13.76 -1.81
CA PRO A 35 17.73 -14.13 -0.52
C PRO A 35 18.75 -13.12 0.01
N ASP A 36 19.31 -12.28 -0.86
CA ASP A 36 20.31 -11.25 -0.50
C ASP A 36 19.70 -9.92 -0.05
N LYS A 37 18.37 -9.74 -0.10
CA LYS A 37 17.74 -8.43 0.21
C LYS A 37 17.08 -8.35 1.58
N PHE A 38 16.70 -9.47 2.18
CA PHE A 38 16.07 -9.50 3.51
C PHE A 38 16.44 -10.77 4.26
N GLU A 39 17.07 -10.63 5.43
CA GLU A 39 17.57 -11.75 6.23
C GLU A 39 16.46 -12.61 6.90
N SER A 40 15.16 -12.26 6.77
CA SER A 40 14.00 -13.07 7.21
C SER A 40 12.67 -12.45 6.72
N GLU A 41 11.67 -13.29 6.46
CA GLU A 41 10.25 -12.92 6.23
C GLU A 41 9.71 -11.98 7.32
N ASP A 42 10.01 -12.29 8.58
CA ASP A 42 9.57 -11.47 9.73
C ASP A 42 10.17 -10.07 9.70
N ARG A 43 11.46 -9.97 9.37
CA ARG A 43 12.17 -8.67 9.28
C ARG A 43 11.60 -7.81 8.17
N MET A 44 11.23 -8.41 7.04
CA MET A 44 10.59 -7.71 5.93
C MET A 44 9.21 -7.17 6.34
N SER A 45 8.39 -8.01 6.99
CA SER A 45 7.06 -7.61 7.47
C SER A 45 7.16 -6.50 8.50
N LEU A 46 8.06 -6.64 9.48
CA LEU A 46 8.31 -5.61 10.49
C LEU A 46 8.71 -4.29 9.84
N ARG A 47 9.64 -4.33 8.87
CA ARG A 47 10.10 -3.13 8.17
C ARG A 47 8.98 -2.45 7.39
N LEU A 48 8.13 -3.23 6.71
CA LEU A 48 6.96 -2.70 6.00
C LEU A 48 5.99 -2.02 6.98
N VAL A 49 5.70 -2.67 8.10
CA VAL A 49 4.82 -2.14 9.16
C VAL A 49 5.37 -0.83 9.73
N GLU A 50 6.67 -0.76 10.03
CA GLU A 50 7.32 0.47 10.50
C GLU A 50 7.21 1.60 9.49
N LEU A 51 7.45 1.31 8.21
CA LEU A 51 7.35 2.30 7.13
C LEU A 51 5.93 2.83 6.95
N ILE A 52 4.93 1.96 7.06
CA ILE A 52 3.52 2.37 7.03
C ILE A 52 3.21 3.25 8.23
N LYS A 53 3.63 2.86 9.45
CA LYS A 53 3.41 3.68 10.65
C LYS A 53 4.03 5.06 10.55
N ASP A 54 5.27 5.14 10.06
CA ASP A 54 6.02 6.39 9.88
C ASP A 54 5.34 7.33 8.86
N ARG A 55 4.88 6.77 7.74
CA ARG A 55 4.42 7.58 6.58
C ARG A 55 2.91 7.74 6.45
N MET A 56 2.12 6.81 6.97
CA MET A 56 0.67 6.76 6.83
C MET A 56 -0.04 6.84 8.20
N GLY A 57 0.70 6.75 9.29
CA GLY A 57 0.15 6.72 10.64
C GLY A 57 -0.32 5.32 11.08
N THR A 58 -0.78 5.23 12.33
CA THR A 58 -1.14 3.95 12.96
C THR A 58 -2.62 3.59 12.83
N SER A 59 -3.48 4.54 12.45
CA SER A 59 -4.94 4.40 12.47
C SER A 59 -5.47 3.36 11.48
N HIS A 60 -4.68 3.00 10.47
CA HIS A 60 -5.09 2.11 9.38
C HIS A 60 -4.34 0.79 9.36
N MET A 61 -3.47 0.57 10.35
CA MET A 61 -2.73 -0.68 10.52
C MET A 61 -3.65 -1.89 10.66
N MET A 62 -4.84 -1.70 11.24
CA MET A 62 -5.85 -2.75 11.38
C MET A 62 -6.42 -3.25 10.05
N TYR A 63 -6.24 -2.49 8.97
CA TYR A 63 -6.72 -2.84 7.63
C TYR A 63 -5.64 -3.46 6.76
N ILE A 64 -4.43 -3.70 7.28
CA ILE A 64 -3.28 -4.16 6.49
C ILE A 64 -2.81 -5.49 7.05
N HIS A 65 -2.88 -6.54 6.24
CA HIS A 65 -2.57 -7.92 6.60
C HIS A 65 -1.48 -8.47 5.67
N PRO A 66 -0.19 -8.30 6.03
CA PRO A 66 0.90 -8.92 5.29
C PRO A 66 0.94 -10.44 5.55
N ARG A 67 1.13 -11.22 4.50
CA ARG A 67 1.31 -12.67 4.53
C ARG A 67 2.31 -13.10 3.44
N PHE A 68 2.97 -14.21 3.66
CA PHE A 68 3.84 -14.80 2.64
C PHE A 68 3.13 -15.96 1.95
N ASP A 69 3.11 -15.90 0.62
CA ASP A 69 2.51 -16.92 -0.23
C ASP A 69 3.56 -17.53 -1.16
N ASP A 70 3.33 -18.76 -1.57
CA ASP A 70 4.09 -19.41 -2.64
C ASP A 70 3.41 -19.11 -3.98
N TYR A 71 4.16 -18.51 -4.89
CA TYR A 71 3.71 -18.14 -6.23
C TYR A 71 4.72 -18.60 -7.28
N GLN A 72 4.27 -19.39 -8.25
CA GLN A 72 5.11 -19.93 -9.34
C GLN A 72 6.43 -20.60 -8.87
N GLY A 73 6.41 -21.28 -7.73
CA GLY A 73 7.58 -21.98 -7.19
C GLY A 73 8.59 -21.10 -6.46
N GLY A 74 8.25 -19.86 -6.13
CA GLY A 74 9.02 -19.05 -5.20
C GLY A 74 8.15 -18.20 -4.28
N ARG A 75 8.82 -17.47 -3.38
CA ARG A 75 8.16 -16.78 -2.28
C ARG A 75 7.83 -15.33 -2.64
N VAL A 76 6.61 -14.91 -2.33
CA VAL A 76 6.13 -13.54 -2.50
C VAL A 76 5.53 -12.99 -1.21
N LEU A 77 5.60 -11.67 -1.02
CA LEU A 77 4.94 -10.99 0.07
C LEU A 77 3.62 -10.43 -0.47
N ALA A 78 2.52 -11.01 -0.02
CA ALA A 78 1.20 -10.55 -0.34
C ALA A 78 0.67 -9.68 0.82
N VAL A 79 0.18 -8.50 0.50
CA VAL A 79 -0.35 -7.57 1.49
C VAL A 79 -1.83 -7.38 1.17
N ASP A 80 -2.69 -8.02 1.96
CA ASP A 80 -4.12 -7.77 1.86
C ASP A 80 -4.47 -6.48 2.59
N TYR A 81 -5.39 -5.74 2.01
CA TYR A 81 -5.91 -4.55 2.64
C TYR A 81 -7.41 -4.37 2.40
N LEU A 82 -8.07 -3.91 3.46
CA LEU A 82 -9.49 -3.61 3.43
C LEU A 82 -9.73 -2.15 3.03
N PRO A 83 -10.87 -1.84 2.41
CA PRO A 83 -11.27 -0.45 2.16
C PRO A 83 -11.29 0.33 3.47
N GLY A 84 -10.65 1.50 3.49
CA GLY A 84 -10.57 2.35 4.66
C GLY A 84 -11.94 2.94 5.02
N ARG A 85 -12.14 3.21 6.30
CA ARG A 85 -13.29 3.98 6.82
C ARG A 85 -13.02 5.48 6.96
N SER A 86 -11.78 5.89 6.76
CA SER A 86 -11.34 7.29 6.80
C SER A 86 -10.22 7.50 5.76
N PRO A 87 -10.04 8.74 5.26
CA PRO A 87 -9.04 9.03 4.25
C PRO A 87 -7.61 8.79 4.78
N ILE A 88 -6.77 8.22 3.93
CA ILE A 88 -5.35 7.99 4.19
C ILE A 88 -4.49 8.94 3.38
N PHE A 89 -3.51 9.52 4.07
CA PHE A 89 -2.48 10.38 3.48
C PHE A 89 -1.13 9.71 3.63
N VAL A 90 -0.24 9.96 2.65
CA VAL A 90 1.15 9.51 2.68
C VAL A 90 2.05 10.72 2.86
N LYS A 91 2.92 10.67 3.87
CA LYS A 91 3.97 11.68 4.10
C LYS A 91 5.09 11.54 3.10
N ASP A 92 5.29 12.58 2.29
CA ASP A 92 6.40 12.75 1.37
C ASP A 92 7.20 14.00 1.79
N GLY A 93 8.18 13.79 2.68
CA GLY A 93 8.85 14.86 3.39
C GLY A 93 7.90 15.58 4.35
N ASN A 94 7.74 16.89 4.19
CA ASN A 94 6.84 17.72 4.99
C ASN A 94 5.44 17.87 4.38
N VAL A 95 5.16 17.18 3.27
CA VAL A 95 3.88 17.27 2.56
C VAL A 95 3.10 15.98 2.73
N GLU A 96 1.84 16.10 3.08
CA GLU A 96 0.88 14.98 3.07
C GLU A 96 0.18 14.93 1.72
N ARG A 97 0.23 13.77 1.06
CA ARG A 97 -0.38 13.55 -0.25
C ARG A 97 -1.49 12.52 -0.18
N PHE A 98 -2.57 12.77 -0.90
CA PHE A 98 -3.73 11.89 -0.94
C PHE A 98 -3.78 11.17 -2.28
N TYR A 99 -3.65 9.84 -2.24
CA TYR A 99 -3.65 9.02 -3.44
C TYR A 99 -4.94 8.23 -3.54
N VAL A 100 -5.47 8.10 -4.76
CA VAL A 100 -6.61 7.23 -5.09
C VAL A 100 -6.28 6.39 -6.31
N ARG A 101 -6.86 5.19 -6.41
CA ARG A 101 -6.75 4.37 -7.62
C ARG A 101 -7.64 4.94 -8.71
N ALA A 102 -7.08 5.11 -9.91
CA ALA A 102 -7.81 5.41 -11.13
C ALA A 102 -7.37 4.44 -12.22
N GLY A 103 -8.13 3.35 -12.37
CA GLY A 103 -7.82 2.26 -13.30
C GLY A 103 -6.50 1.55 -12.95
N PRO A 104 -5.52 1.47 -13.87
CA PRO A 104 -4.23 0.82 -13.63
C PRO A 104 -3.23 1.70 -12.87
N SER A 105 -3.59 2.93 -12.52
CA SER A 105 -2.67 3.94 -11.96
C SER A 105 -3.16 4.53 -10.64
N SER A 106 -2.23 5.09 -9.87
CA SER A 106 -2.53 5.87 -8.67
C SER A 106 -2.43 7.37 -9.00
N GLN A 107 -3.48 8.13 -8.71
CA GLN A 107 -3.51 9.58 -8.89
C GLN A 107 -3.35 10.31 -7.56
N ASP A 108 -2.55 11.37 -7.55
CA ASP A 108 -2.46 12.32 -6.43
C ASP A 108 -3.57 13.37 -6.60
N LEU A 109 -4.53 13.39 -5.67
CA LEU A 109 -5.58 14.39 -5.65
C LEU A 109 -5.27 15.45 -4.59
N SER A 110 -5.52 16.70 -4.94
CA SER A 110 -5.33 17.84 -4.05
C SER A 110 -6.48 18.86 -4.18
N GLY A 111 -6.53 19.79 -3.23
CA GLY A 111 -7.50 20.90 -3.23
C GLY A 111 -8.95 20.43 -3.29
N ALA A 112 -9.75 21.08 -4.15
CA ALA A 112 -11.18 20.81 -4.27
C ALA A 112 -11.50 19.37 -4.71
N ARG A 113 -10.67 18.76 -5.58
CA ARG A 113 -10.89 17.38 -6.06
C ARG A 113 -10.74 16.36 -4.94
N MET A 114 -9.72 16.53 -4.10
CA MET A 114 -9.51 15.70 -2.92
C MET A 114 -10.68 15.82 -1.95
N GLN A 115 -11.11 17.04 -1.65
CA GLN A 115 -12.22 17.28 -0.74
C GLN A 115 -13.52 16.65 -1.24
N ALA A 116 -13.84 16.83 -2.53
CA ALA A 116 -15.02 16.21 -3.15
C ALA A 116 -14.98 14.68 -3.04
N TYR A 117 -13.84 14.07 -3.39
CA TYR A 117 -13.66 12.62 -3.28
C TYR A 117 -13.85 12.12 -1.84
N ILE A 118 -13.21 12.79 -0.86
CA ILE A 118 -13.31 12.40 0.54
C ILE A 118 -14.77 12.47 1.03
N GLN A 119 -15.48 13.52 0.65
CA GLN A 119 -16.89 13.70 1.02
C GLN A 119 -17.81 12.66 0.38
N GLU A 120 -17.51 12.21 -0.83
CA GLU A 120 -18.31 11.19 -1.52
C GLU A 120 -18.02 9.78 -0.97
N ARG A 121 -16.74 9.44 -0.77
CA ARG A 121 -16.31 8.07 -0.42
C ARG A 121 -16.39 7.75 1.08
N PHE A 122 -16.23 8.74 1.96
CA PHE A 122 -16.14 8.52 3.41
C PHE A 122 -17.25 9.19 4.20
N ARG A 123 -18.26 9.80 3.56
CA ARG A 123 -19.46 10.22 4.28
C ARG A 123 -20.18 8.99 4.83
N SER A 124 -20.31 8.96 6.15
CA SER A 124 -21.28 8.15 6.88
C SER A 124 -22.59 8.91 6.98
#